data_AF-A0A0G1QUB7-F1
#
_entry.id   AF-A0A0G1QUB7-F1
#
_cell.length_a   1.000
_cell.length_b   1.000
_cell.length_c   1.000
_cell.angle_alpha   90.00
_cell.angle_beta   90.00
_cell.angle_gamma   90.00
#
_symmetry.space_group_name_H-M   'P 1'
#
loop_
_entity.id
_entity.type
_entity.pdbx_description
1 polymer ?
#
loop_
_entity_poly.entity_id
_entity_poly.type
_entity_poly.pdbx_seq_one_letter_code
_entity_poly.pdbx_strand_id
1 'polypeptide(L)'
;MTVNVKDTKEKSSKDLALKSALEQIEKAFGAGSIMKLGDKKSRRDIMVIPTGSIALDIALGVGGVPRGRIVEVFGPESSGKTTLVQHIIAEAQKAGGTAALIDAEHAFDPMYAEKTGVNVEELLVSQPDTGEQALEIAETLIRSNAVDVIAIDSVAALVPKAEIEGDIGDSFIALQARLMSQALRRITGSVSRSNCTIVFTNQLRTNVGVMFGNPEVTSGGRALKFYASVRLEVRRIESIKEGDVVTGIKVRAKVVKNKVAPPFRTAEFDIMFSEGISKEGSLIDVGVEMGIIKKSGAWYEYGSQKLGQGREAAKASLKADKKLLVEIDKKVRDTVAQGKDAVPLQIGGEDAAKEQ
;
A
#
# COMPACT_ATOMS: atom_id res chain seq x y z
N MET A 1 -24.87 50.26 17.29
CA MET A 1 -23.74 49.44 16.81
C MET A 1 -22.47 49.92 17.51
N THR A 2 -22.16 49.34 18.68
CA THR A 2 -20.93 49.62 19.42
C THR A 2 -20.11 48.33 19.42
N VAL A 3 -19.18 48.21 18.48
CA VAL A 3 -18.19 47.13 18.49
C VAL A 3 -17.25 47.42 19.65
N ASN A 4 -17.24 46.53 20.65
CA ASN A 4 -16.45 46.65 21.86
C ASN A 4 -14.95 46.80 21.55
N VAL A 5 -14.39 47.96 21.89
CA VAL A 5 -12.96 48.32 21.71
C VAL A 5 -12.04 47.47 22.63
N LYS A 6 -12.58 46.86 23.69
CA LYS A 6 -11.85 45.92 24.57
C LYS A 6 -11.63 44.55 23.93
N ASP A 7 -12.63 43.99 23.24
CA ASP A 7 -12.53 42.68 22.56
C ASP A 7 -11.53 42.68 21.40
N THR A 8 -11.35 43.84 20.75
CA THR A 8 -10.39 44.02 19.64
C THR A 8 -8.95 44.16 20.14
N LYS A 9 -8.71 44.83 21.29
CA LYS A 9 -7.38 44.93 21.91
C LYS A 9 -6.89 43.59 22.49
N GLU A 10 -7.76 42.79 23.11
CA GLU A 10 -7.37 41.49 23.67
C GLU A 10 -7.07 40.44 22.60
N LYS A 11 -7.84 40.42 21.50
CA LYS A 11 -7.51 39.59 20.32
C LYS A 11 -6.14 39.96 19.75
N SER A 12 -5.85 41.25 19.60
CA SER A 12 -4.54 41.73 19.12
C SER A 12 -3.37 41.29 20.01
N SER A 13 -3.54 41.26 21.34
CA SER A 13 -2.52 40.82 22.29
C SER A 13 -2.24 39.31 22.17
N LYS A 14 -3.30 38.50 22.11
CA LYS A 14 -3.19 37.03 21.92
C LYS A 14 -2.55 36.68 20.57
N ASP A 15 -2.89 37.42 19.51
CA ASP A 15 -2.32 37.21 18.17
C ASP A 15 -0.83 37.57 18.12
N LEU A 16 -0.39 38.62 18.82
CA LEU A 16 1.03 38.98 18.94
C LEU A 16 1.82 37.93 19.74
N ALA A 17 1.28 37.47 20.87
CA ALA A 17 1.89 36.41 21.67
C ALA A 17 1.99 35.09 20.88
N LEU A 18 0.94 34.75 20.13
CA LEU A 18 0.92 33.59 19.25
C LEU A 18 1.98 33.70 18.13
N LYS A 19 2.10 34.86 17.47
CA LYS A 19 3.13 35.07 16.45
C LYS A 19 4.55 34.93 17.01
N SER A 20 4.83 35.55 18.15
CA SER A 20 6.13 35.44 18.81
C SER A 20 6.45 33.98 19.19
N ALA A 21 5.47 33.24 19.72
CA ALA A 21 5.64 31.82 20.01
C ALA A 21 5.91 31.00 18.74
N LEU A 22 5.19 31.26 17.64
CA LEU A 22 5.41 30.59 16.35
C LEU A 22 6.81 30.88 15.80
N GLU A 23 7.27 32.14 15.83
CA GLU A 23 8.62 32.53 15.40
C GLU A 23 9.71 31.89 16.25
N GLN A 24 9.51 31.79 17.57
CA GLN A 24 10.43 31.10 18.46
C GLN A 24 10.51 29.60 18.14
N ILE A 25 9.37 28.97 17.86
CA ILE A 25 9.31 27.55 17.48
C ILE A 25 10.02 27.32 16.14
N GLU A 26 9.77 28.16 15.12
CA GLU A 26 10.46 28.06 13.84
C GLU A 26 11.97 28.32 13.96
N LYS A 27 12.39 29.28 14.78
CA LYS A 27 13.81 29.56 15.04
C LYS A 27 14.51 28.42 15.78
N ALA A 28 13.84 27.78 16.73
CA ALA A 28 14.42 26.70 17.54
C ALA A 28 14.43 25.34 16.80
N PHE A 29 13.41 25.07 15.98
CA PHE A 29 13.18 23.73 15.40
C PHE A 29 13.18 23.70 13.86
N GLY A 30 13.45 24.84 13.22
CA GLY A 30 13.53 24.98 11.76
C GLY A 30 12.20 25.39 11.12
N ALA A 31 12.29 25.87 9.88
CA ALA A 31 11.13 26.28 9.09
C ALA A 31 10.16 25.10 8.87
N GLY A 32 8.87 25.32 9.12
CA GLY A 32 7.83 24.29 8.97
C GLY A 32 7.69 23.33 10.16
N SER A 33 8.36 23.60 11.28
CA SER A 33 8.15 22.88 12.55
C SER A 33 6.76 23.11 13.14
N ILE A 34 6.09 24.21 12.79
CA ILE A 34 4.71 24.52 13.13
C ILE A 34 4.05 25.28 11.98
N MET A 35 2.83 24.90 11.58
CA MET A 35 2.11 25.58 10.50
C MET A 35 0.59 25.51 10.72
N LYS A 36 -0.15 26.46 10.15
CA LYS A 36 -1.61 26.43 10.15
C LYS A 36 -2.09 25.37 9.16
N LEU A 37 -2.90 24.43 9.62
CA LEU A 37 -3.40 23.31 8.81
C LEU A 37 -4.19 23.76 7.55
N GLY A 38 -4.82 24.94 7.61
CA GLY A 38 -5.62 25.50 6.52
C GLY A 38 -4.85 26.36 5.50
N ASP A 39 -3.53 26.55 5.66
CA ASP A 39 -2.77 27.29 4.67
C ASP A 39 -2.73 26.54 3.33
N LYS A 40 -2.87 27.23 2.20
CA LYS A 40 -2.84 26.59 0.88
C LYS A 40 -1.51 25.85 0.61
N LYS A 41 -0.42 26.22 1.31
CA LYS A 41 0.88 25.51 1.30
C LYS A 41 0.89 24.21 2.12
N SER A 42 -0.03 24.02 3.08
CA SER A 42 -0.16 22.79 3.89
C SER A 42 -1.13 21.76 3.31
N ARG A 43 -1.94 22.14 2.32
CA ARG A 43 -2.62 21.17 1.42
C ARG A 43 -1.58 20.53 0.51
N ARG A 44 -0.74 19.66 1.06
CA ARG A 44 0.04 18.73 0.24
C ARG A 44 -0.94 17.67 -0.25
N ASP A 45 -1.14 17.60 -1.56
CA ASP A 45 -1.69 16.39 -2.15
C ASP A 45 -0.85 15.22 -1.66
N ILE A 46 -1.52 14.19 -1.16
CA ILE A 46 -0.83 13.01 -0.64
C ILE A 46 -0.18 12.35 -1.85
N MET A 47 1.14 12.45 -1.93
CA MET A 47 1.89 11.74 -2.96
C MET A 47 1.78 10.24 -2.71
N VAL A 48 1.62 9.47 -3.79
CA VAL A 48 1.41 8.02 -3.73
C VAL A 48 2.32 7.27 -4.68
N ILE A 49 2.45 5.97 -4.44
CA ILE A 49 3.04 4.99 -5.36
C ILE A 49 1.89 4.06 -5.79
N PRO A 50 1.57 3.93 -7.08
CA PRO A 50 0.56 2.99 -7.55
C PRO A 50 0.87 1.56 -7.09
N THR A 51 -0.18 0.77 -6.83
CA THR A 51 -0.02 -0.61 -6.35
C THR A 51 0.19 -1.63 -7.46
N GLY A 52 0.05 -1.22 -8.71
CA GLY A 52 -0.01 -2.11 -9.88
C GLY A 52 -1.40 -2.71 -10.11
N SER A 53 -2.35 -2.55 -9.17
CA SER A 53 -3.77 -2.91 -9.32
C SER A 53 -4.64 -1.66 -9.28
N ILE A 54 -5.34 -1.36 -10.38
CA ILE A 54 -6.27 -0.22 -10.42
C ILE A 54 -7.40 -0.38 -9.40
N ALA A 55 -7.90 -1.60 -9.20
CA ALA A 55 -8.90 -1.89 -8.19
C ALA A 55 -8.41 -1.51 -6.78
N LEU A 56 -7.17 -1.85 -6.44
CA LEU A 56 -6.59 -1.53 -5.13
C LEU A 56 -6.25 -0.04 -4.99
N ASP A 57 -5.77 0.61 -6.05
CA ASP A 57 -5.55 2.06 -6.07
C ASP A 57 -6.84 2.85 -5.75
N ILE A 58 -7.96 2.42 -6.33
CA ILE A 58 -9.30 2.98 -6.07
C ILE A 58 -9.75 2.66 -4.65
N ALA A 59 -9.57 1.42 -4.19
CA ALA A 59 -9.93 1.01 -2.82
C ALA A 59 -9.15 1.79 -1.76
N LEU A 60 -7.89 2.15 -2.04
CA LEU A 60 -7.07 3.00 -1.18
C LEU A 60 -7.56 4.46 -1.14
N GLY A 61 -8.35 4.89 -2.12
CA GLY A 61 -9.02 6.21 -2.18
C GLY A 61 -8.10 7.39 -2.51
N VAL A 62 -6.78 7.18 -2.47
CA VAL A 62 -5.76 8.17 -2.86
C VAL A 62 -4.99 7.76 -4.12
N GLY A 63 -5.35 6.63 -4.73
CA GLY A 63 -4.75 6.17 -5.99
C GLY A 63 -3.47 5.34 -5.84
N GLY A 64 -3.10 4.93 -4.63
CA GLY A 64 -1.92 4.12 -4.36
C GLY A 64 -1.51 4.10 -2.89
N VAL A 65 -0.35 3.52 -2.57
CA VAL A 65 0.20 3.57 -1.21
C VAL A 65 0.84 4.94 -0.95
N PRO A 66 0.61 5.56 0.22
CA PRO A 66 1.09 6.91 0.50
C PRO A 66 2.62 6.96 0.70
N ARG A 67 3.26 7.95 0.08
CA ARG A 67 4.67 8.30 0.27
C ARG A 67 4.93 8.84 1.67
N GLY A 68 6.12 8.55 2.20
CA GLY A 68 6.52 8.98 3.54
C GLY A 68 5.72 8.34 4.67
N ARG A 69 5.21 7.12 4.45
CA ARG A 69 4.37 6.38 5.43
C ARG A 69 4.79 4.92 5.54
N ILE A 70 4.38 4.32 6.66
CA ILE A 70 4.48 2.88 6.91
C ILE A 70 3.22 2.18 6.39
N VAL A 71 3.39 1.11 5.65
CA VAL A 71 2.34 0.22 5.12
C VAL A 71 2.60 -1.20 5.62
N GLU A 72 1.54 -1.91 6.00
CA GLU A 72 1.63 -3.34 6.31
C GLU A 72 0.76 -4.13 5.32
N VAL A 73 1.34 -5.14 4.69
CA VAL A 73 0.65 -6.12 3.82
C VAL A 73 0.71 -7.48 4.51
N PHE A 74 -0.43 -8.01 4.92
CA PHE A 74 -0.46 -9.25 5.70
C PHE A 74 -1.54 -10.20 5.21
N GLY A 75 -1.41 -11.48 5.54
CA GLY A 75 -2.32 -12.52 5.07
C GLY A 75 -1.72 -13.92 5.15
N PRO A 76 -2.48 -14.94 4.73
CA PRO A 76 -2.01 -16.32 4.69
C PRO A 76 -0.78 -16.49 3.78
N GLU A 77 -0.13 -17.65 3.87
CA GLU A 77 0.87 -18.06 2.88
C GLU A 77 0.25 -18.14 1.48
N SER A 78 1.08 -17.90 0.45
CA SER A 78 0.66 -17.98 -0.96
C SER A 78 -0.57 -17.12 -1.32
N SER A 79 -0.82 -16.04 -0.58
CA SER A 79 -1.93 -15.13 -0.84
C SER A 79 -1.60 -13.99 -1.82
N GLY A 80 -0.34 -13.87 -2.25
CA GLY A 80 0.11 -12.82 -3.17
C GLY A 80 0.74 -11.58 -2.51
N LYS A 81 1.11 -11.64 -1.22
CA LYS A 81 1.74 -10.53 -0.48
C LYS A 81 3.02 -10.03 -1.16
N THR A 82 3.98 -10.92 -1.38
CA THR A 82 5.27 -10.59 -2.00
C THR A 82 5.07 -10.10 -3.43
N THR A 83 4.20 -10.73 -4.22
CA THR A 83 3.85 -10.24 -5.57
C THR A 83 3.29 -8.82 -5.54
N LEU A 84 2.38 -8.50 -4.62
CA LEU A 84 1.86 -7.13 -4.49
C LEU A 84 2.98 -6.13 -4.13
N VAL A 85 3.90 -6.51 -3.25
CA VAL A 85 5.04 -5.67 -2.89
C VAL A 85 5.99 -5.47 -4.08
N GLN A 86 6.26 -6.52 -4.85
CA GLN A 86 7.05 -6.43 -6.08
C GLN A 86 6.40 -5.49 -7.11
N HIS A 87 5.08 -5.50 -7.25
CA HIS A 87 4.39 -4.51 -8.10
C HIS A 87 4.52 -3.08 -7.58
N ILE A 88 4.43 -2.85 -6.27
CA ILE A 88 4.67 -1.51 -5.68
C ILE A 88 6.10 -1.04 -5.97
N ILE A 89 7.09 -1.94 -5.84
CA ILE A 89 8.50 -1.67 -6.20
C ILE A 89 8.62 -1.31 -7.68
N ALA A 90 8.03 -2.13 -8.56
CA ALA A 90 8.05 -1.92 -10.00
C ALA A 90 7.42 -0.58 -10.40
N GLU A 91 6.30 -0.18 -9.79
CA GLU A 91 5.67 1.11 -10.06
C GLU A 91 6.49 2.29 -9.51
N ALA A 92 7.20 2.13 -8.38
CA ALA A 92 8.14 3.14 -7.90
C ALA A 92 9.32 3.33 -8.86
N GLN A 93 9.91 2.23 -9.34
CA GLN A 93 11.03 2.25 -10.29
C GLN A 93 10.61 2.83 -11.65
N LYS A 94 9.41 2.50 -12.15
CA LYS A 94 8.85 3.08 -13.39
C LYS A 94 8.68 4.60 -13.29
N ALA A 95 8.43 5.13 -12.10
CA ALA A 95 8.39 6.57 -11.84
C ALA A 95 9.77 7.21 -11.68
N GLY A 96 10.86 6.46 -11.92
CA GLY A 96 12.24 6.91 -11.75
C GLY A 96 12.74 6.90 -10.30
N GLY A 97 12.01 6.25 -9.39
CA GLY A 97 12.39 6.15 -7.99
C GLY A 97 13.34 4.99 -7.69
N THR A 98 14.04 5.09 -6.56
CA THR A 98 14.93 4.03 -6.07
C THR A 98 14.19 3.12 -5.10
N ALA A 99 14.36 1.81 -5.24
CA ALA A 99 13.74 0.81 -4.38
C ALA A 99 14.78 -0.04 -3.65
N ALA A 100 14.43 -0.48 -2.44
CA ALA A 100 15.19 -1.47 -1.71
C ALA A 100 14.31 -2.60 -1.17
N LEU A 101 14.87 -3.81 -1.09
CA LEU A 101 14.28 -4.99 -0.49
C LEU A 101 15.19 -5.51 0.62
N ILE A 102 14.63 -5.59 1.82
CA ILE A 102 15.22 -6.30 2.95
C ILE A 102 14.56 -7.68 3.00
N ASP A 103 15.22 -8.67 2.41
CA ASP A 103 14.78 -10.06 2.33
C ASP A 103 15.23 -10.82 3.58
N ALA A 104 14.46 -10.71 4.65
CA ALA A 104 14.69 -11.43 5.90
C ALA A 104 14.24 -12.91 5.80
N GLU A 105 13.37 -13.26 4.86
CA GLU A 105 12.96 -14.65 4.62
C GLU A 105 13.98 -15.45 3.77
N HIS A 106 14.99 -14.78 3.19
CA HIS A 106 15.95 -15.37 2.26
C HIS A 106 15.29 -16.12 1.09
N ALA A 107 14.13 -15.62 0.64
CA ALA A 107 13.25 -16.30 -0.30
C ALA A 107 12.97 -15.48 -1.57
N PHE A 108 13.70 -14.37 -1.78
CA PHE A 108 13.52 -13.55 -2.96
C PHE A 108 13.93 -14.29 -4.24
N ASP A 109 13.03 -14.35 -5.21
CA ASP A 109 13.27 -14.87 -6.56
C ASP A 109 13.40 -13.71 -7.57
N PRO A 110 14.64 -13.39 -8.02
CA PRO A 110 14.90 -12.40 -9.07
C PRO A 110 14.13 -12.65 -10.37
N MET A 111 14.03 -13.91 -10.81
CA MET A 111 13.42 -14.28 -12.08
C MET A 111 11.91 -14.02 -12.07
N TYR A 112 11.27 -14.25 -10.94
CA TYR A 112 9.86 -13.89 -10.77
C TYR A 112 9.67 -12.39 -10.61
N ALA A 113 10.57 -11.70 -9.88
CA ALA A 113 10.50 -10.25 -9.73
C ALA A 113 10.56 -9.51 -11.08
N GLU A 114 11.43 -9.93 -12.01
CA GLU A 114 11.48 -9.36 -13.38
C GLU A 114 10.14 -9.50 -14.11
N LYS A 115 9.45 -10.65 -13.96
CA LYS A 115 8.14 -10.88 -14.58
C LYS A 115 7.06 -9.93 -14.07
N THR A 116 7.16 -9.48 -12.82
CA THR A 116 6.27 -8.46 -12.24
C THR A 116 6.63 -7.02 -12.67
N GLY A 117 7.75 -6.87 -13.41
CA GLY A 117 8.24 -5.60 -13.93
C GLY A 117 9.20 -4.87 -12.99
N VAL A 118 9.76 -5.54 -11.98
CA VAL A 118 10.85 -5.01 -11.16
C VAL A 118 12.12 -4.93 -12.01
N ASN A 119 12.79 -3.78 -11.98
CA ASN A 119 14.15 -3.66 -12.50
C ASN A 119 15.10 -4.23 -11.43
N VAL A 120 15.51 -5.48 -11.61
CA VAL A 120 16.36 -6.20 -10.64
C VAL A 120 17.79 -5.68 -10.63
N GLU A 121 18.29 -5.16 -11.76
CA GLU A 121 19.66 -4.62 -11.85
C GLU A 121 19.86 -3.41 -10.93
N GLU A 122 18.81 -2.59 -10.77
CA GLU A 122 18.82 -1.37 -9.95
C GLU A 122 18.18 -1.56 -8.57
N LEU A 123 17.69 -2.77 -8.24
CA LEU A 123 17.06 -3.05 -6.95
C LEU A 123 18.13 -3.25 -5.88
N LEU A 124 18.13 -2.41 -4.83
CA LEU A 124 18.98 -2.64 -3.67
C LEU A 124 18.44 -3.81 -2.86
N VAL A 125 19.20 -4.90 -2.73
CA VAL A 125 18.80 -6.08 -1.93
C VAL A 125 19.72 -6.25 -0.74
N SER A 126 19.14 -6.52 0.43
CA SER A 126 19.85 -6.90 1.63
C SER A 126 19.25 -8.16 2.22
N GLN A 127 20.10 -9.12 2.57
CA GLN A 127 19.75 -10.35 3.28
C GLN A 127 20.42 -10.31 4.66
N PRO A 128 19.75 -9.72 5.67
CA PRO A 128 20.34 -9.51 6.98
C PRO A 128 20.32 -10.79 7.82
N ASP A 129 21.33 -10.93 8.69
CA ASP A 129 21.46 -12.01 9.65
C ASP A 129 20.50 -11.86 10.85
N THR A 130 20.15 -10.62 11.22
CA THR A 130 19.31 -10.35 12.41
C THR A 130 18.22 -9.29 12.15
N GLY A 131 17.17 -9.33 12.96
CA GLY A 131 16.10 -8.35 12.93
C GLY A 131 16.58 -6.93 13.26
N GLU A 132 17.53 -6.77 14.17
CA GLU A 132 18.17 -5.48 14.45
C GLU A 132 18.87 -4.94 13.19
N GLN A 133 19.69 -5.78 12.54
CA GLN A 133 20.46 -5.39 11.36
C GLN A 133 19.52 -4.98 10.21
N ALA A 134 18.47 -5.77 9.95
CA ALA A 134 17.43 -5.45 8.97
C ALA A 134 16.84 -4.04 9.17
N LEU A 135 16.47 -3.72 10.41
CA LEU A 135 15.83 -2.45 10.76
C LEU A 135 16.82 -1.27 10.76
N GLU A 136 18.09 -1.50 11.10
CA GLU A 136 19.16 -0.51 11.01
C GLU A 136 19.55 -0.17 9.56
N ILE A 137 19.60 -1.18 8.69
CA ILE A 137 19.80 -0.98 7.24
C ILE A 137 18.64 -0.16 6.68
N ALA A 138 17.40 -0.55 6.98
CA ALA A 138 16.22 0.21 6.55
C ALA A 138 16.27 1.67 7.08
N GLU A 139 16.61 1.89 8.35
CA GLU A 139 16.75 3.24 8.91
C GLU A 139 17.81 4.07 8.19
N THR A 140 18.96 3.46 7.86
CA THR A 140 20.06 4.13 7.15
C THR A 140 19.63 4.55 5.75
N LEU A 141 18.97 3.65 5.01
CA LEU A 141 18.42 3.94 3.69
C LEU A 141 17.38 5.06 3.74
N ILE A 142 16.47 5.06 4.72
CA ILE A 142 15.48 6.14 4.91
C ILE A 142 16.18 7.48 5.17
N ARG A 143 17.22 7.50 6.02
CA ARG A 143 17.94 8.73 6.38
C ARG A 143 18.76 9.31 5.24
N SER A 144 19.15 8.49 4.26
CA SER A 144 19.84 8.96 3.05
C SER A 144 18.98 9.89 2.18
N ASN A 145 17.64 9.81 2.30
CA ASN A 145 16.66 10.44 1.41
C ASN A 145 16.82 10.06 -0.08
N ALA A 146 17.58 9.00 -0.39
CA ALA A 146 17.82 8.54 -1.75
C ALA A 146 16.89 7.39 -2.17
N VAL A 147 16.11 6.82 -1.24
CA VAL A 147 15.23 5.67 -1.48
C VAL A 147 13.77 6.08 -1.38
N ASP A 148 12.98 5.71 -2.38
CA ASP A 148 11.55 6.02 -2.49
C ASP A 148 10.67 4.95 -1.85
N VAL A 149 11.08 3.69 -1.93
CA VAL A 149 10.36 2.57 -1.33
C VAL A 149 11.31 1.53 -0.74
N ILE A 150 11.02 1.07 0.46
CA ILE A 150 11.72 -0.04 1.12
C ILE A 150 10.69 -1.11 1.47
N ALA A 151 10.89 -2.31 0.95
CA ALA A 151 10.14 -3.49 1.36
C ALA A 151 10.92 -4.27 2.41
N ILE A 152 10.24 -4.76 3.45
CA ILE A 152 10.79 -5.72 4.42
C ILE A 152 9.95 -6.98 4.35
N ASP A 153 10.55 -8.05 3.82
CA ASP A 153 9.93 -9.36 3.62
C ASP A 153 10.64 -10.41 4.49
N SER A 154 10.16 -10.76 5.69
CA SER A 154 8.94 -10.31 6.37
C SER A 154 9.16 -9.99 7.84
N VAL A 155 8.17 -9.35 8.48
CA VAL A 155 8.21 -9.08 9.93
C VAL A 155 8.39 -10.36 10.75
N ALA A 156 7.83 -11.48 10.30
CA ALA A 156 7.93 -12.74 11.03
C ALA A 156 9.39 -13.24 11.08
N ALA A 157 10.20 -12.93 10.06
CA ALA A 157 11.60 -13.31 9.96
C ALA A 157 12.58 -12.29 10.58
N LEU A 158 12.08 -11.19 11.17
CA LEU A 158 12.92 -10.26 11.93
C LEU A 158 13.24 -10.85 13.31
N VAL A 159 14.10 -11.87 13.34
CA VAL A 159 14.49 -12.59 14.56
C VAL A 159 15.56 -11.78 15.29
N PRO A 160 15.35 -11.41 16.57
CA PRO A 160 16.35 -10.70 17.35
C PRO A 160 17.65 -11.48 17.50
N LYS A 161 18.79 -10.79 17.53
CA LYS A 161 20.12 -11.40 17.68
C LYS A 161 20.21 -12.40 18.86
N ALA A 162 19.68 -12.03 20.02
CA ALA A 162 19.73 -12.89 21.20
C ALA A 162 18.93 -14.19 21.05
N GLU A 163 17.90 -14.21 20.20
CA GLU A 163 17.13 -15.41 19.89
C GLU A 163 17.86 -16.31 18.89
N ILE A 164 18.64 -15.73 17.96
CA ILE A 164 19.49 -16.48 17.02
C ILE A 164 20.69 -17.12 17.72
N GLU A 165 21.29 -16.42 18.68
CA GLU A 165 22.43 -16.92 19.46
C GLU A 165 22.01 -17.87 20.60
N GLY A 166 20.72 -17.94 20.91
CA GLY A 166 20.16 -18.81 21.94
C GLY A 166 19.96 -20.25 21.47
N ASP A 167 19.72 -21.15 22.41
CA ASP A 167 19.44 -22.55 22.09
C ASP A 167 17.97 -22.76 21.73
N ILE A 168 17.69 -23.78 20.90
CA ILE A 168 16.32 -24.17 20.58
C ILE A 168 15.61 -24.62 21.87
N GLY A 169 14.59 -23.87 22.27
CA GLY A 169 13.82 -24.10 23.49
C GLY A 169 13.99 -23.01 24.55
N ASP A 170 14.95 -22.11 24.36
CA ASP A 170 15.10 -20.93 25.22
C ASP A 170 13.89 -19.99 25.11
N SER A 171 13.55 -19.35 26.24
CA SER A 171 12.39 -18.48 26.33
C SER A 171 12.75 -17.01 26.10
N PHE A 172 12.46 -16.51 24.90
CA PHE A 172 12.61 -15.10 24.55
C PHE A 172 11.27 -14.37 24.54
N ILE A 173 10.78 -14.01 25.74
CA ILE A 173 9.46 -13.40 25.89
C ILE A 173 9.41 -12.01 25.23
N ALA A 174 8.57 -11.88 24.20
CA ALA A 174 8.22 -10.62 23.52
C ALA A 174 9.40 -9.81 22.95
N LEU A 175 10.54 -10.47 22.69
CA LEU A 175 11.75 -9.78 22.23
C LEU A 175 11.55 -9.09 20.87
N GLN A 176 10.99 -9.82 19.89
CA GLN A 176 10.64 -9.26 18.58
C GLN A 176 9.64 -8.09 18.67
N ALA A 177 8.65 -8.17 19.56
CA ALA A 177 7.67 -7.09 19.73
C ALA A 177 8.30 -5.81 20.32
N ARG A 178 9.29 -5.95 21.21
CA ARG A 178 10.07 -4.83 21.77
C ARG A 178 10.97 -4.22 20.71
N LEU A 179 11.68 -5.04 19.94
CA LEU A 179 12.50 -4.61 18.80
C LEU A 179 11.68 -3.76 17.82
N MET A 180 10.55 -4.29 17.35
CA MET A 180 9.64 -3.59 16.44
C MET A 180 9.15 -2.26 17.02
N SER A 181 8.81 -2.23 18.31
CA SER A 181 8.34 -1.02 18.99
C SER A 181 9.41 0.08 19.04
N GLN A 182 10.66 -0.30 19.33
CA GLN A 182 11.79 0.62 19.38
C GLN A 182 12.15 1.14 17.98
N ALA A 183 12.25 0.24 17.00
CA ALA A 183 12.58 0.58 15.63
C ALA A 183 11.52 1.51 15.02
N LEU A 184 10.24 1.15 15.07
CA LEU A 184 9.13 1.95 14.51
C LEU A 184 9.09 3.35 15.11
N ARG A 185 9.36 3.50 16.42
CA ARG A 185 9.44 4.80 17.08
C ARG A 185 10.56 5.67 16.51
N ARG A 186 11.72 5.08 16.18
CA ARG A 186 12.85 5.78 15.57
C ARG A 186 12.60 6.14 14.11
N ILE A 187 12.12 5.18 13.31
CA ILE A 187 12.03 5.36 11.85
C ILE A 187 10.86 6.23 11.41
N THR A 188 9.73 6.28 12.14
CA THR A 188 8.51 6.99 11.71
C THR A 188 8.77 8.46 11.37
N GLY A 189 9.58 9.16 12.17
CA GLY A 189 9.91 10.56 11.90
C GLY A 189 10.77 10.73 10.64
N SER A 190 11.71 9.83 10.40
CA SER A 190 12.59 9.84 9.22
C SER A 190 11.82 9.46 7.94
N VAL A 191 10.93 8.48 8.03
CA VAL A 191 10.00 8.08 6.95
C VAL A 191 9.18 9.28 6.47
N SER A 192 8.59 10.04 7.40
CA SER A 192 7.78 11.20 7.02
C SER A 192 8.58 12.35 6.38
N ARG A 193 9.87 12.48 6.67
CA ARG A 193 10.72 13.57 6.11
C ARG A 193 11.33 13.20 4.76
N SER A 194 11.68 11.94 4.57
CA SER A 194 12.31 11.43 3.34
C SER A 194 11.32 11.19 2.20
N ASN A 195 10.01 11.18 2.47
CA ASN A 195 8.98 10.70 1.55
C ASN A 195 9.16 9.23 1.10
N CYS A 196 10.06 8.47 1.75
CA CYS A 196 10.20 7.03 1.54
C CYS A 196 8.97 6.30 2.07
N THR A 197 8.35 5.42 1.27
CA THR A 197 7.36 4.46 1.77
C THR A 197 8.07 3.23 2.29
N ILE A 198 7.73 2.78 3.50
CA ILE A 198 8.19 1.48 4.00
C ILE A 198 7.02 0.50 4.02
N VAL A 199 7.21 -0.65 3.36
CA VAL A 199 6.20 -1.70 3.23
C VAL A 199 6.68 -2.94 3.97
N PHE A 200 5.96 -3.32 5.02
CA PHE A 200 6.22 -4.56 5.74
C PHE A 200 5.29 -5.65 5.22
N THR A 201 5.82 -6.80 4.82
CA THR A 201 5.00 -8.00 4.70
C THR A 201 4.88 -8.67 6.08
N ASN A 202 3.75 -9.32 6.34
CA ASN A 202 3.54 -10.04 7.59
C ASN A 202 2.68 -11.29 7.38
N GLN A 203 2.86 -12.24 8.28
CA GLN A 203 2.12 -13.51 8.25
C GLN A 203 0.98 -13.48 9.28
N LEU A 204 -0.08 -14.22 9.00
CA LEU A 204 -1.11 -14.50 9.99
C LEU A 204 -0.68 -15.63 10.92
N ARG A 205 -0.94 -15.46 12.20
CA ARG A 205 -0.78 -16.47 13.26
C ARG A 205 -2.10 -16.59 14.02
N THR A 206 -2.31 -17.72 14.68
CA THR A 206 -3.51 -17.95 15.50
C THR A 206 -3.19 -17.70 16.96
N ASN A 207 -3.96 -16.84 17.62
CA ASN A 207 -3.90 -16.68 19.07
C ASN A 207 -4.75 -17.76 19.76
N VAL A 208 -4.08 -18.77 20.31
CA VAL A 208 -4.70 -19.98 20.91
C VAL A 208 -5.62 -19.64 22.10
N GLY A 209 -5.49 -18.47 22.72
CA GLY A 209 -6.30 -18.04 23.87
C GLY A 209 -7.64 -17.36 23.55
N VAL A 210 -7.98 -17.16 22.27
CA VAL A 210 -9.21 -16.45 21.87
C VAL A 210 -10.34 -17.45 21.63
N MET A 211 -11.31 -17.52 22.54
CA MET A 211 -12.50 -18.37 22.42
C MET A 211 -13.68 -17.72 21.68
N PHE A 212 -13.67 -16.39 21.51
CA PHE A 212 -14.74 -15.63 20.85
C PHE A 212 -14.15 -14.50 19.99
N GLY A 213 -14.65 -14.33 18.76
CA GLY A 213 -14.16 -13.35 17.78
C GLY A 213 -13.13 -13.93 16.80
N ASN A 214 -12.38 -13.04 16.11
CA ASN A 214 -11.33 -13.47 15.18
C ASN A 214 -10.02 -13.80 15.94
N PRO A 215 -9.53 -15.06 15.90
CA PRO A 215 -8.30 -15.44 16.58
C PRO A 215 -7.03 -15.05 15.83
N GLU A 216 -7.14 -14.53 14.60
CA GLU A 216 -5.98 -14.20 13.76
C GLU A 216 -5.25 -12.94 14.25
N VAL A 217 -3.94 -13.05 14.36
CA VAL A 217 -3.01 -11.98 14.74
C VAL A 217 -1.84 -11.92 13.76
N THR A 218 -1.07 -10.84 13.81
CA THR A 218 0.14 -10.65 13.00
C THR A 218 1.39 -10.66 13.89
N SER A 219 2.53 -11.10 13.35
CA SER A 219 3.81 -11.14 14.08
C SER A 219 4.35 -9.74 14.40
N GLY A 220 5.36 -9.65 15.30
CA GLY A 220 6.00 -8.37 15.66
C GLY A 220 5.23 -7.52 16.68
N GLY A 221 4.23 -8.09 17.37
CA GLY A 221 3.45 -7.41 18.39
C GLY A 221 2.46 -6.38 17.83
N ARG A 222 2.11 -5.36 18.63
CA ARG A 222 1.05 -4.39 18.29
C ARG A 222 1.57 -3.10 17.64
N ALA A 223 2.86 -2.80 17.74
CA ALA A 223 3.42 -1.51 17.33
C ALA A 223 3.13 -1.21 15.85
N LEU A 224 3.41 -2.15 14.95
CA LEU A 224 3.19 -1.97 13.53
C LEU A 224 1.73 -1.61 13.21
N LYS A 225 0.76 -2.24 13.89
CA LYS A 225 -0.66 -1.94 13.74
C LYS A 225 -0.99 -0.48 14.04
N PHE A 226 -0.29 0.19 14.95
CA PHE A 226 -0.51 1.60 15.29
C PHE A 226 0.22 2.56 14.35
N TYR A 227 1.48 2.26 14.05
CA TYR A 227 2.35 3.09 13.20
C TYR A 227 1.98 3.03 11.72
N ALA A 228 1.52 1.88 11.22
CA ALA A 228 1.06 1.76 9.84
C ALA A 228 -0.05 2.78 9.53
N SER A 229 0.10 3.52 8.43
CA SER A 229 -0.94 4.40 7.91
C SER A 229 -1.96 3.62 7.09
N VAL A 230 -1.50 2.59 6.38
CA VAL A 230 -2.33 1.68 5.60
C VAL A 230 -2.02 0.25 6.05
N ARG A 231 -3.05 -0.56 6.22
CA ARG A 231 -2.92 -2.01 6.42
C ARG A 231 -3.79 -2.73 5.41
N LEU A 232 -3.19 -3.66 4.69
CA LEU A 232 -3.80 -4.45 3.63
C LEU A 232 -3.82 -5.91 4.05
N GLU A 233 -5.01 -6.49 4.15
CA GLU A 233 -5.19 -7.93 4.32
C GLU A 233 -5.36 -8.57 2.95
N VAL A 234 -4.46 -9.45 2.56
CA VAL A 234 -4.42 -10.08 1.23
C VAL A 234 -4.74 -11.56 1.36
N ARG A 235 -5.80 -12.01 0.70
CA ARG A 235 -6.23 -13.42 0.67
C ARG A 235 -6.44 -13.91 -0.76
N ARG A 236 -6.00 -15.13 -1.03
CA ARG A 236 -6.44 -15.90 -2.20
C ARG A 236 -7.91 -16.27 -2.00
N ILE A 237 -8.75 -16.00 -2.99
CA ILE A 237 -10.16 -16.38 -2.97
C ILE A 237 -10.47 -17.51 -3.96
N GLU A 238 -9.75 -17.58 -5.09
CA GLU A 238 -9.98 -18.61 -6.10
C GLU A 238 -8.70 -18.97 -6.85
N SER A 239 -8.73 -20.10 -7.55
CA SER A 239 -7.67 -20.52 -8.48
C SER A 239 -8.12 -20.24 -9.90
N ILE A 240 -7.26 -19.64 -10.71
CA ILE A 240 -7.51 -19.43 -12.14
C ILE A 240 -6.91 -20.63 -12.88
N LYS A 241 -7.71 -21.26 -13.74
CA LYS A 241 -7.33 -22.47 -14.46
C LYS A 241 -7.50 -22.30 -15.98
N GLU A 242 -6.55 -22.86 -16.72
CA GLU A 242 -6.67 -23.10 -18.17
C GLU A 242 -6.66 -24.61 -18.40
N GLY A 243 -7.83 -25.17 -18.72
CA GLY A 243 -8.04 -26.62 -18.69
C GLY A 243 -7.79 -27.17 -17.28
N ASP A 244 -6.85 -28.11 -17.15
CA ASP A 244 -6.49 -28.74 -15.87
C ASP A 244 -5.35 -28.03 -15.13
N VAL A 245 -4.70 -27.05 -15.75
CA VAL A 245 -3.53 -26.37 -15.18
C VAL A 245 -3.95 -25.10 -14.44
N VAL A 246 -3.47 -24.92 -13.21
CA VAL A 246 -3.64 -23.66 -12.46
C VAL A 246 -2.63 -22.64 -12.97
N THR A 247 -3.11 -21.57 -13.60
CA THR A 247 -2.28 -20.53 -14.23
C THR A 247 -2.19 -19.25 -13.40
N GLY A 248 -3.04 -19.11 -12.37
CA GLY A 248 -3.02 -17.98 -11.47
C GLY A 248 -3.96 -18.12 -10.29
N ILE A 249 -4.13 -17.04 -9.56
CA ILE A 249 -5.03 -16.95 -8.41
C ILE A 249 -5.82 -15.64 -8.46
N LYS A 250 -7.09 -15.70 -8.06
CA LYS A 250 -7.87 -14.50 -7.79
C LYS A 250 -7.63 -14.09 -6.34
N VAL A 251 -7.29 -12.83 -6.12
CA VAL A 251 -6.89 -12.28 -4.83
C VAL A 251 -7.87 -11.19 -4.41
N ARG A 252 -8.22 -11.19 -3.13
CA ARG A 252 -8.96 -10.12 -2.47
C ARG A 252 -8.03 -9.40 -1.49
N ALA A 253 -7.84 -8.11 -1.70
CA ALA A 253 -7.12 -7.22 -0.81
C ALA A 253 -8.11 -6.30 -0.07
N LYS A 254 -8.15 -6.38 1.27
CA LYS A 254 -9.00 -5.55 2.13
C LYS A 254 -8.19 -4.46 2.81
N VAL A 255 -8.63 -3.22 2.69
CA VAL A 255 -8.02 -2.06 3.37
C VAL A 255 -8.51 -2.00 4.82
N VAL A 256 -7.94 -2.82 5.70
CA VAL A 256 -8.38 -2.91 7.11
C VAL A 256 -8.02 -1.69 7.95
N LYS A 257 -7.09 -0.85 7.48
CA LYS A 257 -6.76 0.44 8.07
C LYS A 257 -6.35 1.41 6.98
N ASN A 258 -6.85 2.64 7.05
CA ASN A 258 -6.48 3.72 6.16
C ASN A 258 -6.51 5.05 6.93
N LYS A 259 -5.37 5.76 7.00
CA LYS A 259 -5.25 7.09 7.61
C LYS A 259 -5.29 8.24 6.61
N VAL A 260 -5.40 7.94 5.31
CA VAL A 260 -5.33 8.92 4.23
C VAL A 260 -6.62 9.02 3.41
N ALA A 261 -7.50 8.03 3.54
CA ALA A 261 -8.84 8.00 2.97
C ALA A 261 -9.74 7.04 3.81
N PRO A 262 -11.06 6.93 3.53
CA PRO A 262 -11.93 5.99 4.21
C PRO A 262 -11.42 4.53 4.13
N PRO A 263 -11.40 3.78 5.24
CA PRO A 263 -10.99 2.37 5.27
C PRO A 263 -12.13 1.41 4.85
N PHE A 264 -11.83 0.12 4.92
CA PHE A 264 -12.74 -1.03 4.78
C PHE A 264 -13.23 -1.39 3.38
N ARG A 265 -12.75 -0.68 2.36
CA ARG A 265 -12.92 -1.11 0.97
C ARG A 265 -12.13 -2.39 0.69
N THR A 266 -12.62 -3.18 -0.25
CA THR A 266 -11.98 -4.37 -0.80
C THR A 266 -11.71 -4.18 -2.29
N ALA A 267 -10.59 -4.73 -2.75
CA ALA A 267 -10.24 -4.82 -4.14
C ALA A 267 -10.04 -6.29 -4.51
N GLU A 268 -10.55 -6.68 -5.67
CA GLU A 268 -10.29 -7.98 -6.27
C GLU A 268 -9.51 -7.81 -7.58
N PHE A 269 -8.52 -8.68 -7.75
CA PHE A 269 -7.68 -8.71 -8.95
C PHE A 269 -7.02 -10.08 -9.09
N ASP A 270 -6.60 -10.37 -10.31
CA ASP A 270 -5.92 -11.62 -10.64
C ASP A 270 -4.41 -11.46 -10.49
N ILE A 271 -3.77 -12.49 -9.93
CA ILE A 271 -2.32 -12.69 -9.98
C ILE A 271 -2.05 -13.92 -10.85
N MET A 272 -1.45 -13.68 -12.01
CA MET A 272 -1.01 -14.71 -12.94
C MET A 272 0.41 -15.16 -12.57
N PHE A 273 0.69 -16.46 -12.60
CA PHE A 273 2.04 -16.96 -12.26
C PHE A 273 3.10 -16.58 -13.29
N SER A 274 2.69 -16.20 -14.50
CA SER A 274 3.58 -15.78 -15.58
C SER A 274 3.95 -14.29 -15.56
N GLU A 275 3.12 -13.42 -14.98
CA GLU A 275 3.26 -11.96 -15.13
C GLU A 275 2.88 -11.13 -13.89
N GLY A 276 2.46 -11.77 -12.79
CA GLY A 276 2.01 -11.07 -11.58
C GLY A 276 0.58 -10.53 -11.71
N ILE A 277 0.32 -9.36 -11.14
CA ILE A 277 -1.00 -8.70 -11.16
C ILE A 277 -1.39 -8.38 -12.62
N SER A 278 -2.50 -8.95 -13.08
CA SER A 278 -3.04 -8.70 -14.41
C SER A 278 -3.73 -7.34 -14.47
N LYS A 279 -3.02 -6.32 -14.99
CA LYS A 279 -3.54 -4.95 -15.16
C LYS A 279 -4.75 -4.90 -16.07
N GLU A 280 -4.68 -5.59 -17.20
CA GLU A 280 -5.73 -5.64 -18.22
C GLU A 280 -7.00 -6.25 -17.64
N GLY A 281 -6.88 -7.39 -16.95
CA GLY A 281 -8.01 -8.05 -16.29
C GLY A 281 -8.68 -7.17 -15.25
N SER A 282 -7.89 -6.56 -14.36
CA SER A 282 -8.42 -5.65 -13.35
C SER A 282 -9.12 -4.43 -13.97
N LEU A 283 -8.58 -3.89 -15.07
CA LEU A 283 -9.17 -2.76 -15.78
C LEU A 283 -10.49 -3.12 -16.48
N ILE A 284 -10.59 -4.32 -17.06
CA ILE A 284 -11.85 -4.83 -17.63
C ILE A 284 -12.91 -4.91 -16.53
N ASP A 285 -12.60 -5.54 -15.40
CA ASP A 285 -13.57 -5.78 -14.34
C ASP A 285 -14.08 -4.47 -13.73
N VAL A 286 -13.15 -3.56 -13.38
CA VAL A 286 -13.49 -2.23 -12.86
C VAL A 286 -14.22 -1.39 -13.91
N GLY A 287 -13.81 -1.45 -15.17
CA GLY A 287 -14.44 -0.72 -16.25
C GLY A 287 -15.89 -1.15 -16.49
N VAL A 288 -16.19 -2.45 -16.35
CA VAL A 288 -17.57 -2.96 -16.41
C VAL A 288 -18.39 -2.51 -15.20
N GLU A 289 -17.83 -2.62 -14.00
CA GLU A 289 -18.47 -2.19 -12.76
C GLU A 289 -18.84 -0.70 -12.79
N MET A 290 -17.98 0.14 -13.37
CA MET A 290 -18.23 1.59 -13.52
C MET A 290 -19.03 1.96 -14.78
N GLY A 291 -19.53 0.99 -15.54
CA GLY A 291 -20.31 1.23 -16.77
C GLY A 291 -19.51 1.89 -17.91
N ILE A 292 -18.18 1.95 -17.81
CA ILE A 292 -17.29 2.48 -18.84
C ILE A 292 -17.13 1.46 -19.98
N ILE A 293 -17.06 0.18 -19.64
CA ILE A 293 -17.10 -0.95 -20.56
C ILE A 293 -18.49 -1.56 -20.47
N LYS A 294 -19.17 -1.70 -21.62
CA LYS A 294 -20.47 -2.34 -21.69
C LYS A 294 -20.31 -3.84 -21.85
N LYS A 295 -21.05 -4.61 -21.05
CA LYS A 295 -21.17 -6.06 -21.17
C LYS A 295 -22.56 -6.42 -21.69
N SER A 296 -22.64 -6.98 -22.89
CA SER A 296 -23.88 -7.44 -23.53
C SER A 296 -23.83 -8.96 -23.73
N GLY A 297 -24.41 -9.70 -22.78
CA GLY A 297 -24.25 -11.15 -22.72
C GLY A 297 -22.78 -11.52 -22.50
N ALA A 298 -22.18 -12.22 -23.46
CA ALA A 298 -20.76 -12.58 -23.44
C ALA A 298 -19.84 -11.51 -24.07
N TRP A 299 -20.38 -10.47 -24.71
CA TRP A 299 -19.57 -9.47 -25.42
C TRP A 299 -19.19 -8.29 -24.54
N TYR A 300 -17.94 -7.84 -24.67
CA TYR A 300 -17.39 -6.66 -24.01
C TYR A 300 -17.12 -5.57 -25.05
N GLU A 301 -17.59 -4.35 -24.79
CA GLU A 301 -17.53 -3.22 -25.73
C GLU A 301 -17.11 -1.93 -25.02
N TYR A 302 -16.25 -1.14 -25.65
CA TYR A 302 -15.86 0.19 -25.21
C TYR A 302 -16.26 1.22 -26.28
N GLY A 303 -17.22 2.08 -25.98
CA GLY A 303 -17.78 3.01 -26.96
C GLY A 303 -18.43 2.24 -28.13
N SER A 304 -17.83 2.33 -29.32
CA SER A 304 -18.22 1.58 -30.52
C SER A 304 -17.28 0.40 -30.83
N GLN A 305 -16.20 0.23 -30.08
CA GLN A 305 -15.19 -0.79 -30.32
C GLN A 305 -15.53 -2.07 -29.55
N LYS A 306 -15.57 -3.21 -30.24
CA LYS A 306 -15.71 -4.53 -29.62
C LYS A 306 -14.36 -4.98 -29.06
N LEU A 307 -14.30 -5.21 -27.75
CA LEU A 307 -13.10 -5.69 -27.07
C LEU A 307 -12.95 -7.21 -27.24
N GLY A 308 -14.05 -7.96 -27.23
CA GLY A 308 -14.04 -9.40 -27.45
C GLY A 308 -15.24 -10.14 -26.87
N GLN A 309 -15.35 -11.43 -27.19
CA GLN A 309 -16.33 -12.33 -26.59
C GLN A 309 -15.67 -13.08 -25.42
N GLY A 310 -16.15 -12.82 -24.21
CA GLY A 310 -15.59 -13.32 -22.97
C GLY A 310 -14.46 -12.44 -22.42
N ARG A 311 -14.22 -12.56 -21.11
CA ARG A 311 -13.25 -11.76 -20.37
C ARG A 311 -11.83 -11.91 -20.90
N GLU A 312 -11.38 -13.13 -21.19
CA GLU A 312 -10.02 -13.38 -21.68
C GLU A 312 -9.77 -12.79 -23.08
N ALA A 313 -10.76 -12.82 -23.97
CA ALA A 313 -10.64 -12.14 -25.27
C ALA A 313 -10.54 -10.61 -25.12
N ALA A 314 -11.32 -10.03 -24.22
CA ALA A 314 -11.26 -8.60 -23.92
C ALA A 314 -9.90 -8.20 -23.31
N LYS A 315 -9.35 -9.02 -22.40
CA LYS A 315 -7.99 -8.85 -21.85
C LYS A 315 -6.93 -8.88 -22.96
N ALA A 316 -6.99 -9.86 -23.86
CA ALA A 316 -6.05 -9.98 -24.97
C ALA A 316 -6.09 -8.74 -25.90
N SER A 317 -7.27 -8.18 -26.13
CA SER A 317 -7.46 -6.95 -26.92
C SER A 317 -6.78 -5.74 -26.26
N LEU A 318 -6.96 -5.53 -24.96
CA LEU A 318 -6.27 -4.45 -24.22
C LEU A 318 -4.75 -4.65 -24.16
N LYS A 319 -4.29 -5.90 -24.04
CA LYS A 319 -2.87 -6.24 -24.06
C LYS A 319 -2.21 -5.88 -25.40
N ALA A 320 -2.94 -6.08 -26.50
CA ALA A 320 -2.49 -5.74 -27.85
C ALA A 320 -2.50 -4.22 -28.12
N ASP A 321 -3.48 -3.49 -27.57
CA ASP A 321 -3.63 -2.04 -27.75
C ASP A 321 -3.33 -1.24 -26.47
N LYS A 322 -2.05 -0.90 -26.29
CA LYS A 322 -1.60 -0.08 -25.15
C LYS A 322 -2.22 1.32 -25.11
N LYS A 323 -2.61 1.90 -26.25
CA LYS A 323 -3.23 3.23 -26.28
C LYS A 323 -4.63 3.17 -25.69
N LEU A 324 -5.39 2.15 -26.10
CA LEU A 324 -6.72 1.89 -25.56
C LEU A 324 -6.68 1.59 -24.06
N LEU A 325 -5.71 0.78 -23.61
CA LEU A 325 -5.52 0.52 -22.18
C LEU A 325 -5.32 1.80 -21.36
N VAL A 326 -4.42 2.69 -21.82
CA VAL A 326 -4.16 3.97 -21.14
C VAL A 326 -5.37 4.90 -21.17
N GLU A 327 -6.12 4.92 -22.28
CA GLU A 327 -7.34 5.71 -22.40
C GLU A 327 -8.40 5.25 -21.38
N ILE A 328 -8.65 3.94 -21.29
CA ILE A 328 -9.64 3.38 -20.37
C ILE A 328 -9.19 3.57 -18.91
N ASP A 329 -7.91 3.32 -18.58
CA ASP A 329 -7.37 3.57 -17.22
C ASP A 329 -7.58 5.03 -16.80
N LYS A 330 -7.24 5.98 -17.69
CA LYS A 330 -7.44 7.40 -17.44
C LYS A 330 -8.92 7.73 -17.21
N LYS A 331 -9.81 7.20 -18.05
CA LYS A 331 -11.26 7.43 -17.92
C LYS A 331 -11.83 6.86 -16.63
N VAL A 332 -11.38 5.69 -16.20
CA VAL A 332 -11.73 5.10 -14.90
C VAL A 332 -11.29 6.02 -13.76
N ARG A 333 -10.02 6.47 -13.77
CA ARG A 333 -9.48 7.35 -12.74
C ARG A 333 -10.18 8.72 -12.70
N ASP A 334 -10.50 9.28 -13.86
CA ASP A 334 -11.23 10.55 -13.97
C ASP A 334 -12.67 10.44 -13.43
N THR A 335 -13.37 9.32 -13.71
CA THR A 335 -14.71 9.06 -13.16
C THR A 335 -14.69 8.98 -11.64
N VAL A 336 -13.72 8.27 -11.06
CA VAL A 336 -13.53 8.18 -9.61
C VAL A 336 -13.20 9.54 -9.00
N ALA A 337 -12.34 10.34 -9.65
CA ALA A 337 -11.97 11.67 -9.16
C ALA A 337 -13.13 12.68 -9.20
N GLN A 338 -14.03 12.57 -10.17
CA GLN A 338 -15.20 13.45 -10.31
C GLN A 338 -16.31 13.16 -9.30
N GLY A 339 -16.22 12.07 -8.52
CA GLY A 339 -17.16 11.72 -7.46
C GLY A 339 -18.60 11.53 -7.93
N LYS A 340 -18.81 11.26 -9.23
CA LYS A 340 -20.13 11.12 -9.84
C LYS A 340 -20.85 9.85 -9.38
N ASP A 341 -20.08 8.83 -9.01
CA ASP A 341 -20.58 7.59 -8.42
C ASP A 341 -19.91 7.35 -7.06
N ALA A 342 -20.70 6.90 -6.07
CA ALA A 342 -20.16 6.46 -4.80
C ALA A 342 -19.23 5.27 -5.08
N VAL A 343 -17.92 5.44 -4.85
CA VAL A 343 -16.95 4.35 -5.02
C VAL A 343 -17.41 3.14 -4.18
N PRO A 344 -17.65 1.98 -4.80
CA PRO A 344 -18.24 0.84 -4.12
C PRO A 344 -17.33 0.31 -3.02
N LEU A 345 -17.92 -0.41 -2.06
CA LEU A 345 -17.17 -1.03 -0.98
C LEU A 345 -16.29 -2.17 -1.46
N GLN A 346 -16.68 -2.86 -2.54
CA GLN A 346 -15.92 -3.89 -3.22
C GLN A 346 -15.68 -3.44 -4.65
N ILE A 347 -14.44 -3.54 -5.14
CA ILE A 347 -14.02 -3.06 -6.46
C ILE A 347 -13.35 -4.21 -7.22
N GLY A 348 -13.74 -4.41 -8.48
CA GLY A 348 -13.23 -5.49 -9.33
C GLY A 348 -13.81 -6.87 -9.01
N GLY A 349 -14.85 -6.94 -8.18
CA GLY A 349 -15.57 -8.19 -7.86
C GLY A 349 -16.81 -8.37 -8.74
N GLU A 350 -17.19 -9.62 -9.01
CA GLU A 350 -18.37 -9.93 -9.85
C GLU A 350 -19.72 -9.62 -9.17
N ASP A 351 -19.74 -9.47 -7.84
CA ASP A 351 -20.97 -9.33 -7.04
C ASP A 351 -21.48 -7.89 -6.93
N ALA A 352 -20.75 -6.88 -7.40
CA ALA A 352 -21.19 -5.47 -7.33
C ALA A 352 -22.44 -5.19 -8.19
N ALA A 353 -22.80 -6.09 -9.12
CA ALA A 353 -23.95 -5.94 -10.02
C ALA A 353 -25.26 -6.56 -9.50
N LYS A 354 -25.30 -7.12 -8.27
CA LYS A 354 -26.49 -7.82 -7.74
C LYS A 354 -27.30 -7.08 -6.68
N GLU A 355 -26.88 -5.88 -6.28
CA GLU A 355 -27.67 -5.02 -5.39
C GLU A 355 -28.25 -3.83 -6.15
N GLN A 356 -29.24 -4.09 -7.02
CA GLN A 356 -30.26 -3.12 -7.42
C GLN A 356 -31.64 -3.78 -7.42
#